data_AF-A0A7J4N5R3-F1
#
_entry.id   AF-A0A7J4N5R3-F1
#
_cell.length_a   1.000
_cell.length_b   1.000
_cell.length_c   1.000
_cell.angle_alpha   90.00
_cell.angle_beta   90.00
_cell.angle_gamma   90.00
#
_symmetry.space_group_name_H-M   'P 1'
#
loop_
_entity.id
_entity.type
_entity.pdbx_description
1 polymer ?
#
loop_
_entity_poly.entity_id
_entity_poly.type
_entity_poly.pdbx_seq_one_letter_code
_entity_poly.pdbx_strand_id
1 'polypeptide(L)'
;TSVLGHMLMVAIMSYLCSLRINAPSQRTVNNFYTSLFHDLPEVLTKDIITPVKKSVGGLEELISNYEEQQVEEKLLPLLPATWRKDFELLLLDPFRNRPRADGDWAVDGAMLKGCDNLAAFIEANSSIKYGVSSKVLRVGKQRLLEIYQDNGNIAGIDFYQLMLELDHMDI
;
A
#
# COMPACT_ATOMS: atom_id res chain seq x y z
N THR A 1 13.26 -3.36 5.56
CA THR A 1 12.37 -4.54 5.63
C THR A 1 12.38 -5.23 4.28
N SER A 2 11.95 -6.49 4.19
CA SER A 2 11.75 -7.12 2.88
C SER A 2 10.40 -6.68 2.30
N VAL A 3 10.28 -6.67 0.97
CA VAL A 3 9.00 -6.35 0.29
C VAL A 3 7.86 -7.25 0.79
N LEU A 4 8.13 -8.55 1.02
CA LEU A 4 7.15 -9.47 1.58
C LEU A 4 6.69 -9.08 3.01
N GLY A 5 7.62 -8.60 3.85
CA GLY A 5 7.30 -8.14 5.20
C GLY A 5 6.43 -6.88 5.18
N HIS A 6 6.74 -5.95 4.27
CA HIS A 6 5.95 -4.75 4.03
C HIS A 6 4.52 -5.14 3.59
N MET A 7 4.38 -5.92 2.52
CA MET A 7 3.08 -6.37 1.99
C MET A 7 2.21 -7.04 3.06
N LEU A 8 2.79 -7.91 3.89
CA LEU A 8 2.07 -8.56 4.98
C LEU A 8 1.60 -7.55 6.03
N MET A 9 2.45 -6.59 6.40
CA MET A 9 2.11 -5.55 7.37
C MET A 9 0.94 -4.70 6.86
N VAL A 10 0.99 -4.26 5.60
CA VAL A 10 -0.09 -3.51 4.96
C VAL A 10 -1.39 -4.32 4.96
N ALA A 11 -1.34 -5.60 4.58
CA ALA A 11 -2.51 -6.48 4.57
C ALA A 11 -3.16 -6.60 5.97
N ILE A 12 -2.36 -6.80 7.01
CA ILE A 12 -2.84 -6.88 8.40
C ILE A 12 -3.48 -5.55 8.83
N MET A 13 -2.84 -4.42 8.56
CA MET A 13 -3.39 -3.11 8.92
C MET A 13 -4.69 -2.80 8.18
N SER A 14 -4.76 -3.10 6.88
CA SER A 14 -5.97 -2.97 6.07
C SER A 14 -7.13 -3.82 6.61
N TYR A 15 -6.84 -5.04 7.06
CA TYR A 15 -7.82 -5.91 7.70
C TYR A 15 -8.33 -5.32 9.03
N LEU A 16 -7.43 -4.89 9.92
CA LEU A 16 -7.80 -4.28 11.19
C LEU A 16 -8.59 -2.97 11.01
N CYS A 17 -8.21 -2.12 10.04
CA CYS A 17 -8.95 -0.92 9.70
C CYS A 17 -10.35 -1.26 9.15
N SER A 18 -10.45 -2.27 8.28
CA SER A 18 -11.74 -2.76 7.77
C SER A 18 -12.67 -3.21 8.90
N LEU A 19 -12.14 -3.94 9.89
CA LEU A 19 -12.91 -4.33 11.08
C LEU A 19 -13.34 -3.11 11.91
N ARG A 20 -12.44 -2.15 12.13
CA ARG A 20 -12.71 -0.94 12.92
C ARG A 20 -13.86 -0.10 12.35
N ILE A 21 -13.98 -0.05 11.02
CA ILE A 21 -15.05 0.69 10.34
C ILE A 21 -16.29 -0.18 10.06
N ASN A 22 -16.37 -1.39 10.64
CA ASN A 22 -17.43 -2.37 10.41
C ASN A 22 -17.69 -2.63 8.93
N ALA A 23 -16.62 -2.77 8.14
CA ALA A 23 -16.71 -3.10 6.72
C ALA A 23 -17.47 -4.41 6.50
N PRO A 24 -18.28 -4.53 5.43
CA PRO A 24 -18.85 -5.82 5.07
C PRO A 24 -17.77 -6.88 4.86
N SER A 25 -18.07 -8.13 5.18
CA SER A 25 -17.14 -9.26 5.09
C SER A 25 -16.44 -9.35 3.73
N GLN A 26 -17.17 -9.11 2.63
CA GLN A 26 -16.59 -9.11 1.29
C GLN A 26 -15.57 -7.98 1.08
N ARG A 27 -15.87 -6.75 1.56
CA ARG A 27 -14.93 -5.62 1.47
C ARG A 27 -13.69 -5.87 2.31
N THR A 28 -13.85 -6.48 3.49
CA THR A 28 -12.74 -6.87 4.35
C THR A 28 -11.80 -7.87 3.67
N VAL A 29 -12.35 -8.90 3.02
CA VAL A 29 -11.58 -9.90 2.26
C VAL A 29 -10.87 -9.24 1.07
N ASN A 30 -11.58 -8.43 0.30
CA ASN A 30 -11.01 -7.74 -0.86
C ASN A 30 -9.88 -6.79 -0.44
N ASN A 31 -10.11 -5.94 0.57
CA ASN A 31 -9.11 -5.03 1.11
C ASN A 31 -7.84 -5.78 1.56
N PHE A 32 -8.01 -6.90 2.26
CA PHE A 32 -6.87 -7.72 2.69
C PHE A 32 -6.06 -8.24 1.51
N TYR A 33 -6.69 -8.88 0.52
CA TYR A 33 -5.96 -9.45 -0.62
C TYR A 33 -5.40 -8.39 -1.57
N THR A 34 -6.10 -7.27 -1.77
CA THR A 34 -5.57 -6.15 -2.56
C THR A 34 -4.32 -5.60 -1.90
N SER A 35 -4.35 -5.35 -0.59
CA SER A 35 -3.15 -4.94 0.16
C SER A 35 -2.06 -6.01 0.20
N LEU A 36 -2.41 -7.29 0.25
CA LEU A 36 -1.41 -8.37 0.28
C LEU A 36 -0.62 -8.45 -1.01
N PHE A 37 -1.20 -8.12 -2.16
CA PHE A 37 -0.57 -8.28 -3.47
C PHE A 37 -0.17 -6.96 -4.15
N HIS A 38 -0.40 -5.80 -3.51
CA HIS A 38 -0.24 -4.49 -4.15
C HIS A 38 1.15 -4.24 -4.75
N ASP A 39 2.22 -4.68 -4.10
CA ASP A 39 3.61 -4.53 -4.57
C ASP A 39 4.15 -5.77 -5.31
N LEU A 40 3.32 -6.80 -5.54
CA LEU A 40 3.77 -7.97 -6.29
C LEU A 40 4.29 -7.61 -7.71
N PRO A 41 3.69 -6.66 -8.46
CA PRO A 41 4.26 -6.21 -9.73
C PRO A 41 5.66 -5.60 -9.59
N GLU A 42 5.92 -4.83 -8.52
CA GLU A 42 7.21 -4.15 -8.27
C GLU A 42 8.35 -5.15 -7.98
N VAL A 43 8.03 -6.30 -7.38
CA VAL A 43 9.00 -7.40 -7.19
C VAL A 43 9.52 -7.93 -8.53
N LEU A 44 8.70 -7.94 -9.58
CA LEU A 44 9.10 -8.44 -10.91
C LEU A 44 10.05 -7.51 -11.65
N THR A 45 9.94 -6.21 -11.40
CA THR A 45 10.79 -5.18 -12.02
C THR A 45 12.07 -4.91 -11.23
N LYS A 46 12.31 -5.70 -10.17
CA LYS A 46 13.46 -5.60 -9.25
C LYS A 46 13.51 -4.26 -8.50
N ASP A 47 12.34 -3.76 -8.09
CA ASP A 47 12.19 -2.68 -7.11
C ASP A 47 12.98 -1.41 -7.50
N ILE A 48 12.48 -0.70 -8.52
CA ILE A 48 13.04 0.58 -8.92
C ILE A 48 12.67 1.62 -7.85
N ILE A 49 13.65 1.98 -7.01
CA ILE A 49 13.44 2.91 -5.90
C ILE A 49 12.76 4.23 -6.35
N THR A 50 11.88 4.77 -5.51
CA THR A 50 11.08 5.99 -5.79
C THR A 50 11.89 7.20 -6.31
N PRO A 51 13.11 7.49 -5.80
CA PRO A 51 13.92 8.59 -6.33
C PRO A 51 14.28 8.43 -7.82
N VAL A 52 14.44 7.19 -8.28
CA VAL A 52 14.71 6.87 -9.69
C VAL A 52 13.42 6.98 -10.51
N LYS A 53 12.30 6.44 -10.01
CA LYS A 53 10.97 6.56 -10.65
C LYS A 53 10.64 8.02 -11.01
N LYS A 54 11.01 8.97 -10.14
CA LYS A 54 10.72 10.42 -10.29
C LYS A 54 11.88 11.27 -10.82
N SER A 55 12.97 10.63 -11.25
CA SER A 55 14.21 11.34 -11.64
C SER A 55 14.13 12.02 -13.01
N VAL A 56 13.29 11.51 -13.92
CA VAL A 56 13.15 11.98 -15.29
C VAL A 56 11.67 12.02 -15.66
N GLY A 57 11.22 13.11 -16.30
CA GLY A 57 9.85 13.20 -16.82
C GLY A 57 9.53 12.06 -17.79
N GLY A 58 8.41 11.38 -17.59
CA GLY A 58 7.97 10.24 -18.40
C GLY A 58 8.51 8.87 -17.97
N LEU A 59 9.51 8.81 -17.07
CA LEU A 59 10.04 7.52 -16.61
C LEU A 59 9.04 6.76 -15.71
N GLU A 60 8.29 7.46 -14.87
CA GLU A 60 7.25 6.89 -14.02
C GLU A 60 6.17 6.16 -14.84
N GLU A 61 5.73 6.78 -15.94
CA GLU A 61 4.75 6.17 -16.87
C GLU A 61 5.33 4.95 -17.58
N LEU A 62 6.58 5.02 -18.05
CA LEU A 62 7.25 3.88 -18.68
C LEU A 62 7.40 2.68 -17.73
N ILE A 63 7.73 2.94 -16.46
CA ILE A 63 7.85 1.89 -15.44
C ILE A 63 6.48 1.27 -15.16
N SER A 64 5.44 2.09 -14.99
CA SER A 64 4.06 1.61 -14.78
C SER A 64 3.60 0.72 -15.93
N ASN A 65 3.77 1.17 -17.18
CA ASN A 65 3.42 0.38 -18.36
C ASN A 65 4.20 -0.94 -18.44
N TYR A 66 5.46 -0.94 -18.02
CA TYR A 66 6.27 -2.16 -17.97
C TYR A 66 5.78 -3.12 -16.87
N GLU A 67 5.46 -2.62 -15.68
CA GLU A 67 4.90 -3.40 -14.58
C GLU A 67 3.58 -4.07 -14.99
N GLU A 68 2.68 -3.33 -15.63
CA GLU A 68 1.43 -3.85 -16.19
C GLU A 68 1.70 -4.98 -17.21
N GLN A 69 2.61 -4.75 -18.16
CA GLN A 69 3.00 -5.77 -19.12
C GLN A 69 3.58 -7.03 -18.45
N GLN A 70 4.39 -6.88 -17.39
CA GLN A 70 4.93 -8.03 -16.65
C GLN A 70 3.83 -8.82 -15.93
N VAL A 71 2.81 -8.15 -15.39
CA VAL A 71 1.64 -8.82 -14.80
C VAL A 71 0.93 -9.67 -15.84
N GLU A 72 0.63 -9.09 -17.01
CA GLU A 72 -0.10 -9.77 -18.09
C GLU A 72 0.67 -10.93 -18.70
N GLU A 73 1.96 -10.74 -19.00
CA GLU A 73 2.77 -11.72 -19.73
C GLU A 73 3.36 -12.81 -18.82
N LYS A 74 3.56 -12.53 -17.53
CA LYS A 74 4.27 -13.44 -16.62
C LYS A 74 3.45 -13.90 -15.42
N LEU A 75 2.65 -13.06 -14.77
CA LEU A 75 1.88 -13.48 -13.58
C LEU A 75 0.58 -14.17 -13.95
N LEU A 76 -0.28 -13.49 -14.71
CA LEU A 76 -1.61 -14.00 -15.04
C LEU A 76 -1.58 -15.38 -15.74
N PRO A 77 -0.60 -15.71 -16.61
CA PRO A 77 -0.52 -17.02 -17.24
C PRO A 77 -0.25 -18.17 -16.26
N LEU A 78 0.37 -17.89 -15.11
CA LEU A 78 0.64 -18.88 -14.05
C LEU A 78 -0.60 -19.24 -13.24
N LEU A 79 -1.66 -18.43 -13.34
CA LEU A 79 -2.91 -18.63 -12.62
C LEU A 79 -3.92 -19.41 -13.47
N PRO A 80 -4.81 -20.19 -12.83
CA PRO A 80 -5.98 -20.76 -13.49
C PRO A 80 -6.78 -19.67 -14.22
N ALA A 81 -7.28 -20.00 -15.42
CA ALA A 81 -7.98 -19.02 -16.27
C ALA A 81 -9.17 -18.33 -15.55
N THR A 82 -9.84 -19.05 -14.66
CA THR A 82 -10.96 -18.54 -13.85
C THR A 82 -10.55 -17.48 -12.82
N TRP A 83 -9.29 -17.44 -12.40
CA TRP A 83 -8.78 -16.51 -11.38
C TRP A 83 -8.16 -15.25 -11.98
N ARG A 84 -7.82 -15.27 -13.26
CA ARG A 84 -7.02 -14.20 -13.89
C ARG A 84 -7.68 -12.83 -13.77
N LYS A 85 -9.00 -12.74 -13.97
CA LYS A 85 -9.74 -11.48 -13.88
C LYS A 85 -9.73 -10.91 -12.45
N ASP A 86 -9.86 -11.77 -11.45
CA ASP A 86 -9.84 -11.33 -10.05
C ASP A 86 -8.43 -10.88 -9.65
N PHE A 87 -7.39 -11.59 -10.09
CA PHE A 87 -6.00 -11.20 -9.82
C PHE A 87 -5.55 -9.97 -10.59
N GLU A 88 -5.98 -9.80 -11.83
CA GLU A 88 -5.77 -8.57 -12.60
C GLU A 88 -6.29 -7.36 -11.81
N LEU A 89 -7.49 -7.49 -11.23
CA LEU A 89 -8.07 -6.49 -10.35
C LEU A 89 -7.25 -6.28 -9.06
N LEU A 90 -6.63 -7.30 -8.48
CA LEU A 90 -5.83 -7.14 -7.26
C LEU A 90 -4.47 -6.48 -7.52
N LEU A 91 -3.88 -6.74 -8.70
CA LEU A 91 -2.52 -6.37 -9.04
C LEU A 91 -2.44 -5.03 -9.77
N LEU A 92 -3.44 -4.73 -10.60
CA LEU A 92 -3.49 -3.51 -11.38
C LEU A 92 -4.33 -2.47 -10.63
N ASP A 93 -3.70 -1.33 -10.33
CA ASP A 93 -4.30 -0.19 -9.61
C ASP A 93 -4.95 -0.58 -8.26
N PRO A 94 -4.16 -1.09 -7.29
CA PRO A 94 -4.65 -1.62 -6.01
C PRO A 94 -5.24 -0.55 -5.08
N PHE A 95 -4.90 0.73 -5.31
CA PHE A 95 -5.33 1.84 -4.48
C PHE A 95 -6.52 2.62 -5.05
N ARG A 96 -7.10 2.16 -6.16
CA ARG A 96 -8.33 2.74 -6.70
C ARG A 96 -9.55 2.28 -5.93
N ASN A 97 -10.36 3.26 -5.51
CA ASN A 97 -11.69 3.00 -4.96
C ASN A 97 -12.58 2.33 -6.01
N ARG A 98 -13.17 1.19 -5.65
CA ARG A 98 -14.05 0.42 -6.55
C ARG A 98 -15.44 0.37 -5.94
N PRO A 99 -16.44 1.08 -6.49
CA PRO A 99 -17.78 1.08 -5.93
C PRO A 99 -18.50 -0.23 -6.24
N ARG A 100 -19.41 -0.62 -5.34
CA ARG A 100 -20.43 -1.65 -5.55
C ARG A 100 -21.74 -0.98 -5.98
N ALA A 101 -22.62 -1.77 -6.58
CA ALA A 101 -23.94 -1.32 -7.02
C ALA A 101 -24.87 -0.88 -5.86
N ASP A 102 -24.57 -1.30 -4.63
CA ASP A 102 -25.31 -0.92 -3.41
C ASP A 102 -24.84 0.41 -2.79
N GLY A 103 -23.86 1.09 -3.41
CA GLY A 103 -23.33 2.37 -2.96
C GLY A 103 -22.18 2.25 -1.94
N ASP A 104 -21.80 1.04 -1.52
CA ASP A 104 -20.59 0.79 -0.72
C ASP A 104 -19.37 0.53 -1.63
N TRP A 105 -18.16 0.40 -1.08
CA TRP A 105 -16.95 0.05 -1.82
C TRP A 105 -16.72 -1.46 -1.86
N ALA A 106 -16.42 -2.00 -3.04
CA ALA A 106 -15.84 -3.32 -3.22
C ALA A 106 -14.40 -3.37 -2.69
N VAL A 107 -13.65 -2.27 -2.87
CA VAL A 107 -12.30 -2.01 -2.34
C VAL A 107 -12.21 -0.54 -1.96
N ASP A 108 -11.77 -0.27 -0.73
CA ASP A 108 -11.49 1.09 -0.23
C ASP A 108 -10.01 1.41 -0.42
N GLY A 109 -9.64 1.73 -1.66
CA GLY A 109 -8.26 1.96 -2.07
C GLY A 109 -7.60 3.16 -1.37
N ALA A 110 -8.36 4.18 -1.00
CA ALA A 110 -7.85 5.31 -0.20
C ALA A 110 -7.40 4.84 1.19
N MET A 111 -8.21 4.02 1.87
CA MET A 111 -7.82 3.42 3.15
C MET A 111 -6.62 2.48 3.00
N LEU A 112 -6.55 1.69 1.91
CA LEU A 112 -5.40 0.82 1.66
C LEU A 112 -4.12 1.64 1.47
N LYS A 113 -4.19 2.78 0.77
CA LYS A 113 -3.04 3.69 0.61
C LYS A 113 -2.61 4.32 1.93
N GLY A 114 -3.57 4.62 2.80
CA GLY A 114 -3.33 4.99 4.19
C GLY A 114 -2.53 3.93 4.95
N CYS A 115 -2.93 2.66 4.82
CA CYS A 115 -2.25 1.53 5.46
C CYS A 115 -0.83 1.31 4.91
N ASP A 116 -0.64 1.43 3.60
CA ASP A 116 0.69 1.38 2.96
C ASP A 116 1.62 2.47 3.52
N ASN A 117 1.18 3.73 3.52
CA ASN A 117 1.95 4.83 4.07
C ASN A 117 2.21 4.69 5.59
N LEU A 118 1.27 4.12 6.34
CA LEU A 118 1.45 3.82 7.76
C LEU A 118 2.52 2.73 7.96
N ALA A 119 2.54 1.68 7.14
CA ALA A 119 3.59 0.66 7.16
C ALA A 119 4.95 1.28 6.90
N ALA A 120 5.07 2.07 5.81
CA ALA A 120 6.31 2.76 5.46
C ALA A 120 6.80 3.68 6.59
N PHE A 121 5.87 4.34 7.29
CA PHE A 121 6.18 5.15 8.47
C PHE A 121 6.73 4.30 9.62
N ILE A 122 6.06 3.19 9.98
CA ILE A 122 6.50 2.28 11.05
C ILE A 122 7.89 1.71 10.73
N GLU A 123 8.13 1.32 9.49
CA GLU A 123 9.40 0.77 9.03
C GLU A 123 10.53 1.80 9.14
N ALA A 124 10.29 3.03 8.68
CA ALA A 124 11.24 4.12 8.81
C ALA A 124 11.50 4.49 10.28
N ASN A 125 10.44 4.58 11.09
CA ASN A 125 10.55 4.90 12.51
C ASN A 125 11.34 3.85 13.29
N SER A 126 11.01 2.58 13.11
CA SER A 126 11.70 1.45 13.76
C SER A 126 13.16 1.40 13.35
N SER A 127 13.45 1.59 12.05
CA SER A 127 14.85 1.63 11.55
C SER A 127 15.66 2.73 12.25
N ILE A 128 15.10 3.94 12.36
CA ILE A 128 15.76 5.07 13.02
C ILE A 128 15.98 4.79 14.51
N LYS A 129 14.96 4.25 15.21
CA LYS A 129 15.04 3.92 16.65
C LYS A 129 16.12 2.88 16.94
N TYR A 130 16.24 1.84 16.12
CA TYR A 130 17.26 0.80 16.26
C TYR A 130 18.62 1.16 15.62
N GLY A 131 18.85 2.44 15.29
CA GLY A 131 20.16 2.95 14.89
C GLY A 131 20.47 2.93 13.39
N VAL A 132 19.58 2.41 12.54
CA VAL A 132 19.69 2.48 11.07
C VAL A 132 19.02 3.77 10.59
N SER A 133 19.80 4.86 10.52
CA SER A 133 19.30 6.19 10.21
C SER A 133 20.10 6.86 9.09
N SER A 134 19.40 7.45 8.12
CA SER A 134 19.96 8.32 7.09
C SER A 134 19.13 9.60 6.95
N LYS A 135 19.67 10.64 6.30
CA LYS A 135 18.90 11.86 5.99
C LYS A 135 17.65 11.53 5.17
N VAL A 136 17.77 10.60 4.22
CA VAL A 136 16.66 10.15 3.37
C VAL A 136 15.55 9.50 4.20
N LEU A 137 15.90 8.61 5.13
CA LEU A 137 14.91 7.95 6.00
C LEU A 137 14.19 8.95 6.92
N ARG A 138 14.93 9.88 7.54
CA ARG A 138 14.34 10.91 8.41
C ARG A 138 13.38 11.82 7.65
N VAL A 139 13.78 12.27 6.45
CA VAL A 139 12.94 13.09 5.58
C VAL A 139 11.72 12.29 5.09
N GLY A 140 11.89 11.01 4.74
CA GLY A 140 10.79 10.13 4.35
C GLY A 140 9.74 9.97 5.45
N LYS A 141 10.17 9.67 6.67
CA LYS A 141 9.31 9.61 7.86
C LYS A 141 8.56 10.93 8.08
N GLN A 142 9.27 12.05 8.06
CA GLN A 142 8.69 13.38 8.29
C GLN A 142 7.66 13.74 7.20
N ARG A 143 7.97 13.44 5.93
CA ARG A 143 7.06 13.67 4.81
C ARG A 143 5.76 12.88 4.94
N LEU A 144 5.82 11.64 5.43
CA LEU A 144 4.62 10.84 5.67
C LEU A 144 3.71 11.48 6.73
N LEU A 145 4.28 11.99 7.83
CA LEU A 145 3.50 12.75 8.83
C LEU A 145 2.84 14.00 8.22
N GLU A 146 3.58 14.77 7.43
CA GLU A 146 3.08 15.99 6.79
C GLU A 146 1.92 15.72 5.82
N ILE A 147 1.94 14.59 5.08
CA ILE A 147 0.87 14.21 4.16
C ILE A 147 -0.48 14.08 4.88
N TYR A 148 -0.48 13.57 6.11
CA TYR A 148 -1.70 13.30 6.87
C TYR A 148 -2.06 14.41 7.87
N GLN A 149 -1.23 15.43 8.05
CA GLN A 149 -1.45 16.47 9.07
C GLN A 149 -2.79 17.21 8.91
N ASP A 150 -3.16 17.59 7.69
CA ASP A 150 -4.37 18.38 7.43
C ASP A 150 -5.57 17.51 7.02
N ASN A 151 -5.33 16.35 6.38
CA ASN A 151 -6.37 15.45 5.86
C ASN A 151 -6.13 13.99 6.27
N GLY A 152 -5.84 13.78 7.56
CA GLY A 152 -5.49 12.48 8.13
C GLY A 152 -6.64 11.48 8.23
N ASN A 153 -7.87 11.97 8.21
CA ASN A 153 -9.06 11.14 8.38
C ASN A 153 -9.53 10.56 7.05
N ILE A 154 -9.35 9.24 6.88
CA ILE A 154 -9.79 8.50 5.70
C ILE A 154 -10.72 7.38 6.17
N ALA A 155 -11.95 7.37 5.66
CA ALA A 155 -12.97 6.38 6.00
C ALA A 155 -13.23 6.23 7.52
N GLY A 156 -13.01 7.29 8.31
CA GLY A 156 -13.15 7.25 9.77
C GLY A 156 -11.92 6.74 10.52
N ILE A 157 -10.81 6.50 9.82
CA ILE A 157 -9.49 6.20 10.39
C ILE A 157 -8.63 7.46 10.36
N ASP A 158 -8.14 7.87 11.53
CA ASP A 158 -7.19 8.98 11.64
C ASP A 158 -5.75 8.46 11.55
N PHE A 159 -5.19 8.48 10.34
CA PHE A 159 -3.83 8.00 10.09
C PHE A 159 -2.77 8.91 10.72
N TYR A 160 -3.04 10.21 10.85
CA TYR A 160 -2.11 11.15 11.48
C TYR A 160 -1.94 10.84 12.97
N GLN A 161 -3.07 10.68 13.67
CA GLN A 161 -3.07 10.33 15.08
C GLN A 161 -2.39 8.97 15.33
N LEU A 162 -2.64 7.96 14.48
CA LEU A 162 -1.95 6.66 14.56
C LEU A 162 -0.43 6.80 14.40
N MET A 163 0.02 7.61 13.43
CA MET A 163 1.46 7.85 13.22
C MET A 163 2.10 8.55 14.43
N LEU A 164 1.42 9.53 15.03
CA LEU A 164 1.92 10.20 16.25
C LEU A 164 2.04 9.22 17.42
N GLU A 165 1.02 8.40 17.66
CA GLU A 165 1.04 7.38 18.73
C GLU A 165 2.19 6.40 18.56
N LEU A 166 2.39 5.89 17.34
CA LEU A 166 3.50 4.99 17.00
C LEU A 166 4.86 5.67 17.07
N ASP A 167 4.93 6.99 16.86
CA ASP A 167 6.17 7.73 17.03
C ASP A 167 6.62 7.75 18.50
N HIS A 168 5.65 7.93 19.41
CA HIS A 168 5.89 8.01 20.85
C HIS A 168 6.01 6.65 21.56
N MET A 169 5.63 5.53 20.93
CA MET A 169 5.81 4.21 21.53
C MET A 169 7.29 3.84 21.68
N ASP A 170 7.74 3.58 22.91
CA ASP A 170 9.01 2.89 23.15
C ASP A 170 8.84 1.40 22.77
N ILE A 171 9.37 1.02 21.61
CA ILE A 171 9.43 -0.38 21.13
C ILE A 171 10.89 -0.80 21.10
#